data_AF-A0A7I9J6S2-F1
#
_entry.id   AF-A0A7I9J6S2-F1
#
_cell.length_a   1.000
_cell.length_b   1.000
_cell.length_c   1.000
_cell.angle_alpha   90.00
_cell.angle_beta   90.00
_cell.angle_gamma   90.00
#
_symmetry.space_group_name_H-M   'P 1'
#
loop_
_entity.id
_entity.type
_entity.pdbx_description
1 polymer ?
#
loop_
_entity_poly.entity_id
_entity_poly.type
_entity_poly.pdbx_seq_one_letter_code
_entity_poly.pdbx_strand_id
1 'polypeptide(L)'
;VLLSLMLWSSSGMASPGKEDAGVGSAVCESICISEVMPNADGPDQGMFPQGEWVELVNSGDSDVNLYGWAIVDIGGWYHPINEQSWVGFDALASPYVLRSGGYAIIAENEIGTLRLNNAGETVYLVDDGNQTVDEIVTGSASNGISKIADPSDTGGTWVDSIEPSPGNANPGEGDGDEPVDIEASWWDGEFDVKFT
;
A
#
# COMPACT_ATOMS: atom_id res chain seq x y z
N VAL A 1 14.88 -30.43 -60.91
CA VAL A 1 15.98 -30.06 -59.98
C VAL A 1 15.90 -28.56 -59.79
N LEU A 2 15.33 -28.12 -58.67
CA LEU A 2 15.00 -26.71 -58.39
C LEU A 2 16.24 -25.95 -57.88
N LEU A 3 16.43 -24.73 -58.40
CA LEU A 3 17.46 -23.77 -57.97
C LEU A 3 17.18 -23.28 -56.54
N SER A 4 18.22 -23.29 -55.70
CA SER A 4 18.22 -22.75 -54.34
C SER A 4 18.72 -21.30 -54.34
N LEU A 5 17.96 -20.40 -53.72
CA LEU A 5 18.34 -19.02 -53.43
C LEU A 5 18.68 -18.93 -51.93
N MET A 6 19.94 -18.66 -51.61
CA MET A 6 20.38 -18.31 -50.27
C MET A 6 19.90 -16.90 -49.90
N LEU A 7 19.15 -16.78 -48.82
CA LEU A 7 18.93 -15.53 -48.09
C LEU A 7 19.83 -15.55 -46.85
N TRP A 8 20.76 -14.60 -46.77
CA TRP A 8 21.49 -14.30 -45.55
C TRP A 8 20.53 -13.70 -44.52
N SER A 9 20.41 -14.30 -43.35
CA SER A 9 19.86 -13.64 -42.17
C SER A 9 21.02 -13.19 -41.29
N SER A 10 21.26 -11.88 -41.22
CA SER A 10 22.00 -11.29 -40.10
C SER A 10 20.98 -10.94 -39.02
N SER A 11 20.84 -11.78 -38.01
CA SER A 11 20.21 -11.38 -36.76
C SER A 11 21.32 -11.28 -35.73
N GLY A 12 21.66 -10.03 -35.39
CA GLY A 12 22.57 -9.70 -34.32
C GLY A 12 22.05 -10.23 -32.99
N MET A 13 23.00 -10.58 -32.13
CA MET A 13 22.76 -10.90 -30.73
C MET A 13 22.01 -9.75 -30.06
N ALA A 14 20.73 -9.96 -29.72
CA ALA A 14 20.01 -9.14 -28.78
C ALA A 14 20.29 -9.70 -27.37
N SER A 15 20.77 -8.82 -26.49
CA SER A 15 20.97 -9.05 -25.07
C SER A 15 19.64 -9.46 -24.41
N PRO A 16 19.57 -10.52 -23.59
CA PRO A 16 18.39 -10.77 -22.79
C PRO A 16 18.41 -9.84 -21.58
N GLY A 17 17.35 -9.05 -21.42
CA GLY A 17 17.13 -8.26 -20.20
C GLY A 17 16.69 -6.84 -20.51
N LYS A 18 15.43 -6.69 -20.91
CA LYS A 18 14.48 -5.65 -20.49
C LYS A 18 13.29 -5.65 -21.46
N GLU A 19 12.35 -6.54 -21.17
CA GLU A 19 11.00 -6.47 -21.68
C GLU A 19 10.08 -7.13 -20.66
N ASP A 20 9.72 -6.37 -19.63
CA ASP A 20 8.30 -6.17 -19.31
C ASP A 20 8.17 -4.89 -18.48
N ALA A 21 7.76 -3.80 -19.12
CA ALA A 21 7.08 -2.72 -18.43
C ALA A 21 5.61 -3.17 -18.35
N GLY A 22 5.38 -4.15 -17.47
CA GLY A 22 4.12 -4.82 -17.28
C GLY A 22 3.31 -4.10 -16.21
N VAL A 23 2.04 -3.89 -16.52
CA VAL A 23 0.92 -3.68 -15.60
C VAL A 23 1.24 -4.20 -14.19
N GLY A 24 0.99 -3.36 -13.17
CA GLY A 24 1.29 -3.62 -11.75
C GLY A 24 1.23 -5.09 -11.39
N SER A 25 2.39 -5.64 -11.01
CA SER A 25 2.44 -6.96 -10.39
C SER A 25 1.59 -6.88 -9.12
N ALA A 26 0.52 -7.65 -9.04
CA ALA A 26 -0.33 -7.78 -7.85
C ALA A 26 0.43 -8.34 -6.63
N VAL A 27 1.73 -8.63 -6.76
CA VAL A 27 2.59 -9.11 -5.68
C VAL A 27 3.48 -7.97 -5.23
N CYS A 28 3.25 -7.51 -4.01
CA CYS A 28 4.15 -6.60 -3.32
C CYS A 28 5.44 -7.34 -2.92
N GLU A 29 6.56 -7.07 -3.60
CA GLU A 29 7.85 -7.72 -3.32
C GLU A 29 8.79 -6.88 -2.43
N SER A 30 8.40 -5.65 -2.08
CA SER A 30 9.18 -4.76 -1.21
C SER A 30 8.28 -3.80 -0.43
N ILE A 31 8.37 -2.48 -0.66
CA ILE A 31 7.48 -1.48 -0.06
C ILE A 31 6.35 -1.18 -1.02
N CYS A 32 5.11 -1.33 -0.56
CA CYS A 32 3.93 -1.03 -1.34
C CYS A 32 2.90 -0.29 -0.51
N ILE A 33 1.95 0.34 -1.19
CA ILE A 33 0.78 0.95 -0.59
C ILE A 33 -0.21 -0.17 -0.27
N SER A 34 -0.56 -0.33 1.00
CA SER A 34 -1.50 -1.37 1.47
C SER A 34 -2.91 -0.82 1.66
N GLU A 35 -3.03 0.43 2.08
CA GLU A 35 -4.32 1.03 2.46
C GLU A 35 -4.26 2.55 2.29
N VAL A 36 -5.38 3.17 1.90
CA VAL A 36 -5.47 4.62 1.71
C VAL A 36 -6.77 5.15 2.31
N MET A 37 -6.74 6.29 3.01
CA MET A 37 -7.93 6.99 3.50
C MET A 37 -8.07 8.35 2.80
N PRO A 38 -8.75 8.43 1.64
CA PRO A 38 -8.99 9.70 0.96
C PRO A 38 -10.04 10.56 1.66
N ASN A 39 -11.08 9.93 2.23
CA ASN A 39 -12.26 10.62 2.74
C ASN A 39 -12.42 10.37 4.24
N ALA A 40 -11.50 10.90 5.05
CA ALA A 40 -11.55 10.73 6.50
C ALA A 40 -12.80 11.36 7.14
N ASP A 41 -13.17 10.93 8.35
CA ASP A 41 -14.33 11.47 9.08
C ASP A 41 -14.16 12.95 9.47
N GLY A 42 -12.92 13.37 9.70
CA GLY A 42 -12.56 14.73 10.04
C GLY A 42 -12.20 15.57 8.83
N PRO A 43 -11.53 16.72 9.03
CA PRO A 43 -11.00 17.51 7.92
C PRO A 43 -9.95 16.70 7.16
N ASP A 44 -9.95 16.76 5.83
CA ASP A 44 -8.94 16.11 4.98
C ASP A 44 -7.51 16.40 5.44
N GLN A 45 -7.26 17.66 5.85
CA GLN A 45 -5.96 18.11 6.35
C GLN A 45 -5.71 17.86 7.85
N GLY A 46 -6.56 17.08 8.50
CA GLY A 46 -6.53 16.84 9.93
C GLY A 46 -5.37 15.96 10.38
N MET A 47 -5.26 15.83 11.70
CA MET A 47 -4.37 14.86 12.33
C MET A 47 -4.91 13.43 12.17
N PHE A 48 -4.03 12.46 11.98
CA PHE A 48 -4.40 11.05 12.07
C PHE A 48 -5.12 10.73 13.40
N PRO A 49 -6.18 9.89 13.39
CA PRO A 49 -6.79 9.20 12.24
C PRO A 49 -7.91 10.00 11.54
N GLN A 50 -8.11 11.26 11.91
CA GLN A 50 -9.23 12.08 11.41
C GLN A 50 -8.94 12.82 10.10
N GLY A 51 -7.69 12.85 9.64
CA GLY A 51 -7.29 13.37 8.33
C GLY A 51 -6.91 12.26 7.35
N GLU A 52 -6.53 12.65 6.15
CA GLU A 52 -6.06 11.75 5.10
C GLU A 52 -4.76 11.05 5.48
N TRP A 53 -4.61 9.80 5.04
CA TRP A 53 -3.39 9.04 5.21
C TRP A 53 -3.25 7.94 4.15
N VAL A 54 -2.00 7.52 3.96
CA VAL A 54 -1.60 6.36 3.16
C VAL A 54 -0.81 5.44 4.06
N GLU A 55 -1.13 4.15 4.01
CA GLU A 55 -0.37 3.11 4.67
C GLU A 55 0.56 2.42 3.68
N LEU A 56 1.78 2.19 4.14
CA LEU A 56 2.77 1.37 3.47
C LEU A 56 2.97 0.07 4.24
N VAL A 57 3.19 -1.02 3.50
CA VAL A 57 3.65 -2.31 4.03
C VAL A 57 5.02 -2.64 3.44
N ASN A 58 5.90 -3.19 4.26
CA ASN A 58 7.13 -3.84 3.78
C ASN A 58 6.93 -5.35 3.69
N SER A 59 6.55 -5.84 2.52
CA SER A 59 6.38 -7.27 2.23
C SER A 59 7.70 -7.96 1.86
N GLY A 60 8.81 -7.22 1.81
CA GLY A 60 10.15 -7.77 1.60
C GLY A 60 10.70 -8.49 2.84
N ASP A 61 11.81 -9.21 2.66
CA ASP A 61 12.49 -10.00 3.70
C ASP A 61 13.54 -9.22 4.51
N SER A 62 13.66 -7.91 4.25
CA SER A 62 14.67 -7.05 4.87
C SER A 62 14.13 -5.66 5.23
N ASP A 63 14.75 -5.05 6.23
CA ASP A 63 14.43 -3.69 6.66
C ASP A 63 14.79 -2.68 5.57
N VAL A 64 13.91 -1.71 5.31
CA VAL A 64 14.08 -0.68 4.30
C VAL A 64 14.16 0.70 4.96
N ASN A 65 15.12 1.50 4.52
CA ASN A 65 15.23 2.91 4.93
C ASN A 65 14.45 3.80 3.96
N LEU A 66 13.39 4.45 4.46
CA LEU A 66 12.51 5.33 3.70
C LEU A 66 12.96 6.81 3.74
N TYR A 67 14.19 7.10 4.15
CA TYR A 67 14.70 8.46 4.17
C TYR A 67 14.68 9.06 2.76
N GLY A 68 14.01 10.20 2.60
CA GLY A 68 13.89 10.89 1.31
C GLY A 68 12.76 10.37 0.41
N TRP A 69 12.02 9.34 0.84
CA TRP A 69 10.86 8.84 0.12
C TRP A 69 9.64 9.75 0.32
N ALA A 70 8.65 9.61 -0.56
CA ALA A 70 7.43 10.40 -0.49
C ALA A 70 6.23 9.70 -1.12
N ILE A 71 5.05 10.21 -0.76
CA ILE A 71 3.79 9.96 -1.44
C ILE A 71 3.55 11.11 -2.41
N VAL A 72 3.17 10.80 -3.65
CA VAL A 72 2.84 11.79 -4.68
C VAL A 72 1.47 11.48 -5.26
N ASP A 73 0.61 12.48 -5.40
CA ASP A 73 -0.69 12.32 -6.06
C ASP A 73 -0.62 12.59 -7.58
N ILE A 74 -1.71 12.35 -8.30
CA ILE A 74 -1.79 12.63 -9.74
C ILE A 74 -1.64 14.13 -10.09
N GLY A 75 -1.93 15.01 -9.13
CA GLY A 75 -1.74 16.46 -9.24
C GLY A 75 -0.27 16.89 -9.11
N GLY A 76 0.62 15.99 -8.70
CA GLY A 76 2.03 16.25 -8.44
C GLY A 76 2.31 16.87 -7.06
N TRP A 77 1.37 16.79 -6.12
CA TRP A 77 1.61 17.18 -4.73
C TRP A 77 2.56 16.18 -4.08
N TYR A 78 3.63 16.68 -3.49
CA TYR A 78 4.68 15.88 -2.89
C TYR A 78 4.56 15.89 -1.37
N HIS A 79 4.18 14.75 -0.80
CA HIS A 79 4.03 14.55 0.63
C HIS A 79 5.20 13.71 1.19
N PRO A 80 6.15 14.32 1.90
CA PRO A 80 7.38 13.65 2.32
C PRO A 80 7.11 12.61 3.42
N ILE A 81 7.87 11.51 3.43
CA ILE A 81 7.91 10.57 4.56
C ILE A 81 8.97 11.06 5.54
N ASN A 82 8.55 11.63 6.67
CA ASN A 82 9.43 12.17 7.69
C ASN A 82 8.78 12.21 9.08
N GLU A 83 9.46 12.84 10.05
CA GLU A 83 9.00 12.95 11.45
C GLU A 83 7.63 13.63 11.64
N GLN A 84 7.16 14.42 10.66
CA GLN A 84 5.89 15.13 10.73
C GLN A 84 4.73 14.28 10.18
N SER A 85 4.97 13.53 9.10
CA SER A 85 3.95 12.74 8.40
C SER A 85 3.86 11.31 8.91
N TRP A 86 4.97 10.70 9.30
CA TRP A 86 4.99 9.32 9.78
C TRP A 86 4.46 9.25 11.22
N VAL A 87 3.25 8.71 11.36
CA VAL A 87 2.63 8.50 12.67
C VAL A 87 3.49 7.56 13.51
N GLY A 88 3.89 8.04 14.70
CA GLY A 88 4.71 7.26 15.62
C GLY A 88 6.20 7.22 15.26
N PHE A 89 6.70 8.16 14.44
CA PHE A 89 8.11 8.24 14.04
C PHE A 89 9.09 8.15 15.23
N ASP A 90 8.81 8.84 16.33
CA ASP A 90 9.65 8.83 17.54
C ASP A 90 9.76 7.44 18.23
N ALA A 91 8.83 6.52 17.92
CA ALA A 91 8.83 5.16 18.43
C ALA A 91 9.60 4.17 17.55
N LEU A 92 10.10 4.60 16.39
CA LEU A 92 10.92 3.76 15.51
C LEU A 92 12.23 3.40 16.21
N ALA A 93 12.66 2.15 16.04
CA ALA A 93 13.94 1.71 16.62
C ALA A 93 15.15 2.32 15.92
N SER A 94 15.01 2.65 14.64
CA SER A 94 15.95 3.44 13.87
C SER A 94 15.14 4.43 13.02
N PRO A 95 15.49 5.73 13.00
CA PRO A 95 14.79 6.71 12.18
C PRO A 95 14.66 6.25 10.73
N TYR A 96 13.48 6.45 10.15
CA TYR A 96 13.13 6.10 8.76
C TYR A 96 13.15 4.61 8.39
N VAL A 97 13.49 3.71 9.32
CA VAL A 97 13.58 2.28 8.99
C VAL A 97 12.24 1.59 9.21
N LEU A 98 11.65 1.11 8.11
CA LEU A 98 10.49 0.22 8.13
C LEU A 98 10.97 -1.23 8.10
N ARG A 99 10.66 -1.99 9.15
CA ARG A 99 11.06 -3.38 9.26
C ARG A 99 10.37 -4.28 8.25
N SER A 100 11.00 -5.39 7.89
CA SER A 100 10.31 -6.48 7.17
C SER A 100 9.02 -6.89 7.91
N GLY A 101 7.92 -7.02 7.16
CA GLY A 101 6.57 -7.27 7.67
C GLY A 101 5.94 -6.11 8.43
N GLY A 102 6.60 -4.94 8.48
CA GLY A 102 6.13 -3.75 9.19
C GLY A 102 5.20 -2.88 8.34
N TYR A 103 4.44 -2.04 9.03
CA TYR A 103 3.54 -1.05 8.45
C TYR A 103 3.97 0.37 8.83
N ALA A 104 3.74 1.34 7.94
CA ALA A 104 3.97 2.75 8.19
C ALA A 104 2.75 3.58 7.75
N ILE A 105 2.19 4.34 8.68
CA ILE A 105 1.10 5.27 8.38
C ILE A 105 1.72 6.64 8.09
N ILE A 106 1.55 7.10 6.86
CA ILE A 106 1.99 8.40 6.37
C ILE A 106 0.75 9.30 6.27
N ALA A 107 0.61 10.23 7.19
CA ALA A 107 -0.60 11.04 7.36
C ALA A 107 -0.38 12.51 7.03
N GLU A 108 -1.44 13.17 6.56
CA GLU A 108 -1.41 14.59 6.21
C GLU A 108 -1.02 15.48 7.40
N ASN A 109 -1.51 15.18 8.61
CA ASN A 109 -1.06 15.79 9.88
C ASN A 109 -0.86 17.32 9.82
N GLU A 110 -1.81 18.02 9.19
CA GLU A 110 -1.78 19.48 9.02
C GLU A 110 -0.58 20.02 8.21
N ILE A 111 0.14 19.18 7.48
CA ILE A 111 1.34 19.55 6.69
C ILE A 111 0.94 20.35 5.44
N GLY A 112 -0.17 19.98 4.80
CA GLY A 112 -0.70 20.70 3.65
C GLY A 112 -0.28 20.15 2.29
N THR A 113 0.22 18.91 2.23
CA THR A 113 0.85 18.37 1.02
C THR A 113 0.32 17.02 0.57
N LEU A 114 -0.44 16.30 1.40
CA LEU A 114 -1.24 15.16 0.96
C LEU A 114 -2.62 15.68 0.49
N ARG A 115 -3.04 15.26 -0.71
CA ARG A 115 -4.20 15.80 -1.42
C ARG A 115 -4.97 14.69 -2.15
N LEU A 116 -5.53 13.76 -1.40
CA LEU A 116 -6.23 12.63 -1.98
C LEU A 116 -7.62 13.05 -2.48
N ASN A 117 -7.97 12.65 -3.71
CA ASN A 117 -9.25 13.01 -4.30
C ASN A 117 -10.34 11.98 -3.95
N ASN A 118 -11.41 12.44 -3.28
CA ASN A 118 -12.57 11.62 -2.91
C ASN A 118 -13.34 11.00 -4.08
N ALA A 119 -13.23 11.58 -5.28
CA ALA A 119 -13.88 11.04 -6.48
C ALA A 119 -13.13 9.85 -7.10
N GLY A 120 -11.89 9.61 -6.67
CA GLY A 120 -10.92 8.67 -7.22
C GLY A 120 -9.56 9.35 -7.36
N GLU A 121 -8.50 8.60 -7.10
CA GLU A 121 -7.13 9.11 -7.01
C GLU A 121 -6.14 8.17 -7.72
N THR A 122 -4.99 8.71 -8.13
CA THR A 122 -3.79 7.91 -8.40
C THR A 122 -2.69 8.34 -7.43
N VAL A 123 -2.21 7.37 -6.65
CA VAL A 123 -1.18 7.59 -5.63
C VAL A 123 0.09 6.87 -6.06
N TYR A 124 1.21 7.59 -6.03
CA TYR A 124 2.54 7.07 -6.30
C TYR A 124 3.35 7.05 -5.01
N LEU A 125 4.00 5.92 -4.73
CA LEU A 125 5.11 5.86 -3.78
C LEU A 125 6.40 6.10 -4.55
N VAL A 126 7.19 7.08 -4.14
CA VAL A 126 8.48 7.39 -4.78
C VAL A 126 9.64 7.26 -3.80
N ASP A 127 10.77 6.74 -4.28
CA ASP A 127 12.01 6.62 -3.52
C ASP A 127 12.80 7.95 -3.45
N ASP A 128 13.97 7.90 -2.80
CA ASP A 128 14.88 9.04 -2.64
C ASP A 128 15.54 9.50 -3.97
N GLY A 129 15.44 8.68 -5.01
CA GLY A 129 15.82 8.99 -6.38
C GLY A 129 14.69 9.57 -7.23
N ASN A 130 13.50 9.77 -6.67
CA ASN A 130 12.25 10.10 -7.37
C ASN A 130 11.82 9.03 -8.40
N GLN A 131 12.17 7.76 -8.17
CA GLN A 131 11.65 6.65 -8.95
C GLN A 131 10.36 6.15 -8.31
N THR A 132 9.32 5.92 -9.12
CA THR A 132 8.09 5.27 -8.64
C THR A 132 8.40 3.83 -8.26
N VAL A 133 8.16 3.51 -7.00
CA VAL A 133 8.29 2.17 -6.40
C VAL A 133 6.96 1.42 -6.50
N ASP A 134 5.86 2.13 -6.26
CA ASP A 134 4.51 1.59 -6.33
C ASP A 134 3.52 2.65 -6.85
N GLU A 135 2.43 2.18 -7.47
CA GLU A 135 1.37 3.00 -8.03
C GLU A 135 0.03 2.31 -7.82
N ILE A 136 -0.93 3.05 -7.28
CA ILE A 136 -2.31 2.57 -7.11
C ILE A 136 -3.30 3.53 -7.71
N VAL A 137 -4.45 3.00 -8.14
CA VAL A 137 -5.58 3.80 -8.62
C VAL A 137 -6.83 3.45 -7.83
N THR A 138 -7.43 4.42 -7.18
CA THR A 138 -8.66 4.23 -6.39
C THR A 138 -9.90 4.76 -7.13
N GLY A 139 -11.04 4.13 -6.86
CA GLY A 139 -12.35 4.69 -7.19
C GLY A 139 -12.82 5.70 -6.14
N SER A 140 -14.07 6.15 -6.27
CA SER A 140 -14.67 7.10 -5.33
C SER A 140 -14.68 6.56 -3.89
N ALA A 141 -14.27 7.39 -2.92
CA ALA A 141 -14.12 7.03 -1.52
C ALA A 141 -15.35 7.38 -0.68
N SER A 142 -15.80 6.39 0.10
CA SER A 142 -16.83 6.55 1.11
C SER A 142 -16.26 7.27 2.35
N ASN A 143 -17.06 8.12 2.99
CA ASN A 143 -16.61 8.87 4.16
C ASN A 143 -16.33 7.92 5.34
N GLY A 144 -15.18 8.09 5.99
CA GLY A 144 -14.68 7.28 7.09
C GLY A 144 -14.19 5.89 6.70
N ILE A 145 -14.18 5.55 5.41
CA ILE A 145 -13.84 4.21 4.91
C ILE A 145 -12.61 4.30 4.02
N SER A 146 -11.61 3.48 4.35
CA SER A 146 -10.37 3.38 3.58
C SER A 146 -10.56 2.53 2.31
N LYS A 147 -9.60 2.65 1.42
CA LYS A 147 -9.44 1.83 0.22
C LYS A 147 -8.35 0.80 0.45
N ILE A 148 -8.60 -0.42 -0.01
CA ILE A 148 -7.64 -1.54 -0.01
C ILE A 148 -7.65 -2.19 -1.40
N ALA A 149 -6.57 -2.88 -1.76
CA ALA A 149 -6.59 -3.79 -2.90
C ALA A 149 -7.69 -4.86 -2.69
N ASP A 150 -8.43 -5.20 -3.74
CA ASP A 150 -9.44 -6.25 -3.69
C ASP A 150 -8.74 -7.63 -3.58
N PRO A 151 -8.85 -8.33 -2.44
CA PRO A 151 -8.16 -9.61 -2.24
C PRO A 151 -8.68 -10.71 -3.18
N SER A 152 -9.84 -10.49 -3.81
CA SER A 152 -10.45 -11.43 -4.74
C SER A 152 -10.13 -11.14 -6.21
N ASP A 153 -9.47 -10.01 -6.51
CA ASP A 153 -9.16 -9.58 -7.86
C ASP A 153 -7.66 -9.31 -8.06
N THR A 154 -7.00 -10.22 -8.77
CA THR A 154 -5.60 -10.04 -9.19
C THR A 154 -5.40 -8.91 -10.22
N GLY A 155 -6.48 -8.28 -10.69
CA GLY A 155 -6.47 -7.14 -11.60
C GLY A 155 -6.04 -5.81 -10.96
N GLY A 156 -5.80 -5.78 -9.64
CA GLY A 156 -5.33 -4.59 -8.94
C GLY A 156 -6.43 -3.54 -8.69
N THR A 157 -7.68 -3.96 -8.63
CA THR A 157 -8.81 -3.08 -8.29
C THR A 157 -8.74 -2.68 -6.82
N TRP A 158 -8.99 -1.40 -6.50
CA TRP A 158 -9.10 -0.90 -5.13
C TRP A 158 -10.55 -0.70 -4.73
N VAL A 159 -10.96 -1.30 -3.60
CA VAL A 159 -12.33 -1.32 -3.07
C VAL A 159 -12.41 -0.66 -1.69
N ASP A 160 -13.62 -0.30 -1.26
CA ASP A 160 -13.84 0.10 0.13
C ASP A 160 -13.50 -1.06 1.07
N SER A 161 -12.75 -0.77 2.13
CA SER A 161 -12.51 -1.71 3.21
C SER A 161 -13.80 -1.98 4.01
N ILE A 162 -13.83 -3.10 4.74
CA ILE A 162 -14.90 -3.37 5.70
C ILE A 162 -14.75 -2.47 6.93
N GLU A 163 -13.50 -2.28 7.36
CA GLU A 163 -13.08 -1.37 8.44
C GLU A 163 -11.63 -0.96 8.16
N PRO A 164 -11.23 0.29 8.45
CA PRO A 164 -9.84 0.70 8.31
C PRO A 164 -8.90 -0.08 9.23
N SER A 165 -7.73 -0.48 8.73
CA SER A 165 -6.78 -1.36 9.41
C SER A 165 -5.39 -0.77 9.67
N PRO A 166 -5.26 0.50 10.10
CA PRO A 166 -3.96 1.16 10.22
C PRO A 166 -3.01 0.40 11.17
N GLY A 167 -1.80 0.15 10.69
CA GLY A 167 -0.73 -0.59 11.32
C GLY A 167 -0.84 -2.11 11.24
N ASN A 168 -1.81 -2.65 10.49
CA ASN A 168 -2.11 -4.08 10.45
C ASN A 168 -2.45 -4.56 9.03
N ALA A 169 -2.51 -5.89 8.85
CA ALA A 169 -2.97 -6.46 7.59
C ALA A 169 -4.46 -6.16 7.34
N ASN A 170 -4.80 -5.90 6.08
CA ASN A 170 -6.16 -5.66 5.64
C ASN A 170 -7.06 -6.88 5.89
N PRO A 171 -8.33 -6.70 6.32
CA PRO A 171 -9.27 -7.80 6.46
C PRO A 171 -9.48 -8.54 5.12
N GLY A 172 -9.19 -9.84 5.10
CA GLY A 172 -9.35 -10.69 3.90
C GLY A 172 -8.05 -10.93 3.12
N GLU A 173 -6.98 -10.21 3.41
CA GLU A 173 -5.62 -10.41 2.87
C GLU A 173 -4.86 -11.54 3.59
N GLY A 174 -5.53 -12.29 4.48
CA GLY A 174 -4.91 -13.33 5.29
C GLY A 174 -4.42 -14.50 4.45
N ASP A 175 -3.10 -14.66 4.40
CA ASP A 175 -2.40 -15.81 3.82
C ASP A 175 -3.07 -17.13 4.21
N GLY A 176 -3.47 -17.88 3.19
CA GLY A 176 -3.78 -19.28 3.34
C GLY A 176 -2.50 -20.08 3.61
N ASP A 177 -2.04 -20.13 4.86
CA ASP A 177 -1.35 -21.30 5.43
C ASP A 177 -1.28 -21.23 6.97
N GLU A 178 -2.44 -21.14 7.63
CA GLU A 178 -2.67 -21.83 8.90
C GLU A 178 -4.19 -22.06 8.94
N PRO A 179 -4.70 -23.29 9.12
CA PRO A 179 -6.07 -23.41 9.58
C PRO A 179 -6.12 -22.71 10.93
N VAL A 180 -6.70 -21.52 10.96
CA VAL A 180 -7.35 -21.04 12.18
C VAL A 180 -8.28 -22.17 12.59
N ASP A 181 -7.89 -22.93 13.61
CA ASP A 181 -8.80 -23.74 14.37
C ASP A 181 -9.80 -22.76 14.97
N ILE A 182 -10.82 -22.42 14.18
CA ILE A 182 -12.10 -21.92 14.64
C ILE A 182 -12.75 -23.11 15.34
N GLU A 183 -12.18 -23.49 16.48
CA GLU A 183 -12.96 -24.03 17.58
C GLU A 183 -14.00 -22.95 17.85
N ALA A 184 -15.19 -23.16 17.29
CA ALA A 184 -16.37 -22.38 17.60
C ALA A 184 -16.50 -22.38 19.12
N SER A 185 -16.09 -21.27 19.75
CA SER A 185 -16.40 -21.02 21.15
C SER A 185 -17.90 -20.79 21.19
N TRP A 186 -18.63 -21.88 21.41
CA TRP A 186 -20.02 -21.84 21.83
C TRP A 186 -20.03 -21.09 23.15
N TRP A 187 -20.32 -19.79 23.07
CA TRP A 187 -20.72 -18.99 24.21
C TRP A 187 -21.76 -19.76 25.04
N ASP A 188 -21.43 -20.15 26.25
CA ASP A 188 -22.32 -20.85 27.18
C ASP A 188 -23.11 -19.89 28.09
N GLY A 189 -22.99 -18.58 27.87
CA GLY A 189 -23.96 -17.60 28.34
C GLY A 189 -23.99 -17.38 29.86
N GLU A 190 -22.92 -17.68 30.59
CA GLU A 190 -22.87 -17.40 32.02
C GLU A 190 -22.30 -15.99 32.29
N PHE A 191 -23.21 -15.04 32.53
CA PHE A 191 -22.85 -13.72 33.04
C PHE A 191 -22.41 -13.86 34.50
N ASP A 192 -21.12 -13.68 34.78
CA ASP A 192 -20.62 -13.54 36.15
C ASP A 192 -20.86 -12.09 36.63
N VAL A 193 -22.14 -11.78 36.92
CA VAL A 193 -22.52 -10.50 37.51
C VAL A 193 -22.21 -10.54 39.00
N LYS A 194 -21.03 -10.04 39.39
CA LYS A 194 -20.75 -9.79 40.81
C LYS A 194 -21.44 -8.51 41.26
N PHE A 195 -22.62 -8.67 41.87
CA PHE A 195 -23.15 -7.68 42.82
C PHE A 195 -22.79 -8.10 44.25
N THR A 196 -22.33 -7.10 45.01
CA THR A 196 -21.84 -7.06 46.41
C THR A 196 -20.45 -7.61 46.69
#